data_AF-A0A943VU27-F1
#
_entry.id   AF-A0A943VU27-F1
#
_cell.length_a   1.000
_cell.length_b   1.000
_cell.length_c   1.000
_cell.angle_alpha   90.00
_cell.angle_beta   90.00
_cell.angle_gamma   90.00
#
_symmetry.space_group_name_H-M   'P 1'
#
loop_
_entity.id
_entity.type
_entity.pdbx_description
1 polymer ?
#
loop_
_entity_poly.entity_id
_entity_poly.type
_entity_poly.pdbx_seq_one_letter_code
_entity_poly.pdbx_strand_id
1 'polypeptide(L)'
;KKVWPKAKLQRCLFHAFQQVKRYTTIRPKTIAGCELYGIARDLLTIHTQDHAMKWVQNVMSWKVRHRVFLSEITVDENGTIRPKHERLIKAENSLVKLINKRCLFTYLDASLTCTCPATNNRIEGGVNAQLRTMLRNHRGMSIERRIKAVFWWCYMHSPNPLSNAEILKVMPTNKSISDIYHTIHEQSRLEASIPTLGDAIVWSDLHNYDRLFTNLWD
;
A
#
# COMPACT_ATOMS: atom_id res chain seq x y z
N LYS A 1 12.31 -10.21 -8.78
CA LYS A 1 13.73 -10.24 -9.25
C LYS A 1 13.90 -10.70 -10.71
N LYS A 2 12.82 -10.93 -11.48
CA LYS A 2 12.91 -11.41 -12.88
C LYS A 2 13.69 -10.48 -13.82
N VAL A 3 13.54 -9.16 -13.67
CA VAL A 3 14.17 -8.17 -14.57
C VAL A 3 15.46 -7.59 -13.97
N TRP A 4 15.49 -7.29 -12.66
CA TRP A 4 16.68 -6.78 -11.97
C TRP A 4 17.03 -7.69 -10.78
N PRO A 5 17.84 -8.75 -10.99
CA PRO A 5 18.14 -9.73 -9.94
C PRO A 5 19.05 -9.17 -8.83
N LYS A 6 19.94 -8.24 -9.20
CA LYS A 6 20.91 -7.60 -8.30
C LYS A 6 20.35 -6.35 -7.58
N ALA A 7 19.17 -5.88 -7.95
CA ALA A 7 18.58 -4.69 -7.34
C ALA A 7 18.29 -4.92 -5.86
N LYS A 8 18.78 -4.01 -5.03
CA LYS A 8 18.46 -3.96 -3.60
C LYS A 8 17.15 -3.20 -3.43
N LEU A 9 16.24 -3.78 -2.65
CA LEU A 9 14.90 -3.23 -2.44
C LEU A 9 14.82 -2.61 -1.06
N GLN A 10 14.14 -1.47 -0.98
CA GLN A 10 13.82 -0.82 0.29
C GLN A 10 12.33 -0.48 0.38
N ARG A 11 11.74 -0.77 1.53
CA ARG A 11 10.43 -0.27 1.93
C ARG A 11 10.61 1.06 2.64
N CYS A 12 9.87 2.08 2.21
CA CYS A 12 9.81 3.36 2.91
C CYS A 12 9.38 3.15 4.38
N LEU A 13 10.20 3.62 5.33
CA LEU A 13 9.94 3.45 6.76
C LEU A 13 8.64 4.13 7.22
N PHE A 14 8.33 5.30 6.64
CA PHE A 14 7.07 6.00 6.91
C PHE A 14 5.85 5.14 6.52
N HIS A 15 5.91 4.43 5.39
CA HIS A 15 4.82 3.55 4.98
C HIS A 15 4.71 2.29 5.83
N ALA A 16 5.83 1.75 6.33
CA ALA A 16 5.79 0.67 7.32
C ALA A 16 5.15 1.14 8.63
N PHE A 17 5.52 2.33 9.12
CA PHE A 17 4.89 2.96 10.28
C PHE A 17 3.39 3.22 10.07
N GLN A 18 2.99 3.82 8.94
CA GLN A 18 1.58 4.08 8.63
C GLN A 18 0.75 2.80 8.58
N GLN A 19 1.33 1.69 8.11
CA GLN A 19 0.66 0.40 8.10
C GLN A 19 0.34 -0.09 9.52
N VAL A 20 1.28 0.06 10.47
CA VAL A 20 1.04 -0.27 11.89
C VAL A 20 0.02 0.69 12.49
N LYS A 21 0.21 2.00 12.31
CA LYS A 21 -0.70 3.05 12.78
C LYS A 21 -2.14 2.82 12.30
N ARG A 22 -2.34 2.36 11.05
CA ARG A 22 -3.66 2.00 10.51
C ARG A 22 -4.34 0.92 11.36
N TYR A 23 -3.59 -0.07 11.84
CA TYR A 23 -4.16 -1.19 12.60
C TYR A 23 -4.29 -0.88 14.11
N THR A 24 -3.28 -0.27 14.72
CA THR A 24 -3.25 0.03 16.16
C THR A 24 -4.01 1.30 16.54
N THR A 25 -4.20 2.22 15.59
CA THR A 25 -4.57 3.64 15.81
C THR A 25 -3.46 4.44 16.53
N ILE A 26 -3.68 5.75 16.71
CA ILE A 26 -2.73 6.65 17.41
C ILE A 26 -2.77 6.46 18.93
N ARG A 27 -3.92 6.02 19.48
CA ARG A 27 -4.14 5.83 20.91
C ARG A 27 -4.70 4.43 21.16
N PRO A 28 -3.87 3.37 21.03
CA PRO A 28 -4.29 2.02 21.37
C PRO A 28 -4.72 1.95 22.84
N LYS A 29 -5.72 1.13 23.16
CA LYS A 29 -6.18 0.95 24.54
C LYS A 29 -5.45 -0.18 25.29
N THR A 30 -4.86 -1.11 24.55
CA THR A 30 -4.16 -2.27 25.12
C THR A 30 -2.68 -1.95 25.29
N ILE A 31 -2.05 -2.51 26.34
CA ILE A 31 -0.61 -2.37 26.57
C ILE A 31 0.18 -2.88 25.35
N ALA A 32 -0.20 -4.05 24.83
CA ALA A 32 0.40 -4.61 23.62
C ALA A 32 0.32 -3.65 22.43
N GLY A 33 -0.82 -3.01 22.21
CA GLY A 33 -1.01 -2.02 21.14
C GLY A 33 -0.15 -0.78 21.33
N CYS A 34 -0.09 -0.23 22.56
CA CYS A 34 0.74 0.93 22.89
C CYS A 34 2.21 0.65 22.64
N GLU A 35 2.71 -0.49 23.11
CA GLU A 35 4.10 -0.90 22.90
C GLU A 35 4.42 -1.08 21.41
N LEU A 36 3.56 -1.77 20.64
CA LEU A 36 3.79 -1.97 19.21
C LEU A 36 3.80 -0.66 18.43
N TYR A 37 2.90 0.26 18.78
CA TYR A 37 2.88 1.59 18.19
C TYR A 37 4.16 2.38 18.51
N GLY A 38 4.66 2.28 19.75
CA GLY A 38 5.94 2.84 20.17
C GLY A 38 7.10 2.31 19.33
N ILE A 39 7.21 0.98 19.22
CA ILE A 39 8.23 0.32 18.38
C ILE A 39 8.12 0.79 16.92
N ALA A 40 6.91 0.86 16.37
CA ALA A 40 6.72 1.32 15.00
C ALA A 40 7.08 2.81 14.81
N ARG A 41 6.92 3.65 15.84
CA ARG A 41 7.35 5.04 15.80
C ARG A 41 8.88 5.16 15.85
N ASP A 42 9.53 4.35 16.68
CA ASP A 42 10.99 4.31 16.80
C ASP A 42 11.67 3.85 15.49
N LEU A 43 10.94 3.18 14.61
CA LEU A 43 11.40 2.88 13.25
C LEU A 43 11.87 4.14 12.50
N LEU A 44 11.27 5.30 12.79
CA LEU A 44 11.57 6.55 12.09
C LEU A 44 12.86 7.24 12.57
N THR A 45 13.49 6.76 13.65
CA THR A 45 14.69 7.34 14.26
C THR A 45 15.95 6.48 14.07
N ILE A 46 15.89 5.51 13.14
CA ILE A 46 16.98 4.57 12.87
C ILE A 46 17.96 5.18 11.87
N HIS A 47 19.20 5.35 12.32
CA HIS A 47 20.29 5.97 11.54
C HIS A 47 21.52 5.08 11.39
N THR A 48 21.62 3.99 12.14
CA THR A 48 22.79 3.10 12.15
C THR A 48 22.36 1.63 12.13
N GLN A 49 23.29 0.76 11.72
CA GLN A 49 23.05 -0.68 11.67
C GLN A 49 22.74 -1.24 13.07
N ASP A 50 23.37 -0.70 14.12
CA ASP A 50 23.12 -1.09 15.50
C ASP A 50 21.70 -0.72 15.96
N HIS A 51 21.22 0.48 15.60
CA HIS A 51 19.84 0.87 15.86
C HIS A 51 18.86 -0.06 15.15
N ALA A 52 19.16 -0.45 13.91
CA ALA A 52 18.35 -1.39 13.13
C ALA A 52 18.30 -2.78 13.80
N MET A 53 19.43 -3.32 14.24
CA MET A 53 19.49 -4.60 14.96
C MET A 53 18.71 -4.55 16.26
N LYS A 54 18.89 -3.49 17.06
CA LYS A 54 18.15 -3.30 18.31
C LYS A 54 16.64 -3.20 18.07
N TRP A 55 16.22 -2.50 17.01
CA TRP A 55 14.83 -2.39 16.65
C TRP A 55 14.21 -3.75 16.28
N VAL A 56 14.92 -4.57 15.48
CA VAL A 56 14.46 -5.93 15.14
C VAL A 56 14.32 -6.78 16.42
N GLN A 57 15.28 -6.71 17.34
CA GLN A 57 15.20 -7.40 18.63
C GLN A 57 13.98 -6.95 19.44
N ASN A 58 13.67 -5.65 19.47
CA ASN A 58 12.50 -5.12 20.15
C ASN A 58 11.20 -5.67 19.55
N VAL A 59 11.06 -5.74 18.22
CA VAL A 59 9.89 -6.33 17.55
C VAL A 59 9.73 -7.81 17.92
N MET A 60 10.81 -8.58 17.85
CA MET A 60 10.77 -10.01 18.18
C MET A 60 10.48 -10.25 19.67
N SER A 61 11.06 -9.43 20.56
CA SER A 61 10.81 -9.52 22.00
C SER A 61 9.37 -9.18 22.34
N TRP A 62 8.78 -8.17 21.68
CA TRP A 62 7.37 -7.83 21.81
C TRP A 62 6.47 -8.99 21.38
N LYS A 63 6.79 -9.63 20.23
CA LYS A 63 6.03 -10.77 19.71
C LYS A 63 6.01 -11.94 20.70
N VAL A 64 7.15 -12.25 21.31
CA VAL A 64 7.26 -13.31 22.31
C VAL A 64 6.46 -12.95 23.57
N ARG A 65 6.64 -11.73 24.09
CA ARG A 65 5.97 -11.26 25.31
C ARG A 65 4.45 -11.31 25.21
N HIS A 66 3.89 -10.88 24.08
CA HIS A 66 2.43 -10.80 23.89
C HIS A 66 1.84 -12.01 23.17
N ARG A 67 2.60 -13.10 22.98
CA ARG A 67 2.14 -14.29 22.24
C ARG A 67 0.84 -14.86 22.79
N VAL A 68 0.73 -15.02 24.10
CA VAL A 68 -0.46 -15.58 24.76
C VAL A 68 -1.66 -14.66 24.54
N PHE A 69 -1.50 -13.37 24.79
CA PHE A 69 -2.52 -12.36 24.55
C PHE A 69 -3.02 -12.36 23.09
N LEU A 70 -2.10 -12.43 22.12
CA LEU A 70 -2.44 -12.47 20.69
C LEU A 70 -3.12 -13.77 20.26
N SER A 71 -2.96 -14.86 21.02
CA SER A 71 -3.59 -16.16 20.73
C SER A 71 -5.04 -16.27 21.20
N GLU A 72 -5.54 -15.26 21.92
CA GLU A 72 -6.94 -15.22 22.34
C GLU A 72 -7.89 -15.28 21.12
N ILE A 73 -8.85 -16.18 21.19
CA ILE A 73 -9.88 -16.39 20.18
C ILE A 73 -11.26 -16.00 20.72
N THR A 74 -12.15 -15.63 19.82
CA THR A 74 -13.57 -15.38 20.08
C THR A 74 -14.39 -16.24 19.12
N VAL A 75 -15.51 -16.77 19.61
CA VAL A 75 -16.47 -17.53 18.79
C VAL A 75 -17.66 -16.61 18.51
N ASP A 76 -18.04 -16.46 17.24
CA ASP A 76 -19.22 -15.68 16.88
C ASP A 76 -20.51 -16.49 17.07
N GLU A 77 -21.66 -15.81 16.91
CA GLU A 77 -23.00 -16.41 17.06
C GLU A 77 -23.24 -17.59 16.11
N ASN A 78 -22.47 -17.68 15.02
CA ASN A 78 -22.54 -18.74 14.03
C ASN A 78 -21.51 -19.86 14.29
N GLY A 79 -20.80 -19.83 15.42
CA GLY A 79 -19.78 -20.83 15.77
C GLY A 79 -18.41 -20.62 15.09
N THR A 80 -18.22 -19.53 14.36
CA THR A 80 -16.96 -19.23 13.67
C THR A 80 -15.91 -18.73 14.65
N ILE A 81 -14.73 -19.36 14.63
CA ILE A 81 -13.59 -18.97 15.46
C ILE A 81 -12.84 -17.82 14.77
N ARG A 82 -12.63 -16.71 15.50
CA ARG A 82 -11.83 -15.56 15.03
C ARG A 82 -10.79 -15.14 16.06
N PRO A 83 -9.61 -14.68 15.65
CA PRO A 83 -8.66 -14.07 16.58
C PRO A 83 -9.23 -12.79 17.17
N LYS A 84 -9.23 -12.67 18.50
CA LYS A 84 -9.76 -11.50 19.21
C LYS A 84 -9.00 -10.21 18.85
N HIS A 85 -7.70 -10.33 18.61
CA HIS A 85 -6.79 -9.21 18.35
C HIS A 85 -6.34 -9.15 16.88
N GLU A 86 -7.22 -9.48 15.93
CA GLU A 86 -6.90 -9.60 14.50
C GLU A 86 -6.12 -8.40 13.93
N ARG A 87 -6.54 -7.18 14.28
CA ARG A 87 -5.86 -5.95 13.81
C ARG A 87 -4.41 -5.89 14.31
N LEU A 88 -4.18 -6.22 15.58
CA LEU A 88 -2.85 -6.17 16.18
C LEU A 88 -1.94 -7.27 15.61
N ILE A 89 -2.51 -8.46 15.36
CA ILE A 89 -1.84 -9.55 14.65
C ILE A 89 -1.45 -9.12 13.22
N LYS A 90 -2.34 -8.43 12.51
CA LYS A 90 -2.03 -7.87 11.17
C LYS A 90 -0.92 -6.81 11.24
N ALA A 91 -0.90 -5.98 12.27
CA ALA A 91 0.14 -4.98 12.49
C ALA A 91 1.51 -5.63 12.69
N GLU A 92 1.61 -6.61 13.60
CA GLU A 92 2.85 -7.34 13.87
C GLU A 92 3.34 -8.10 12.63
N ASN A 93 2.46 -8.86 11.98
CA ASN A 93 2.80 -9.59 10.77
C ASN A 93 3.32 -8.68 9.66
N SER A 94 2.80 -7.45 9.56
CA SER A 94 3.30 -6.48 8.58
C SER A 94 4.77 -6.13 8.80
N LEU A 95 5.22 -5.98 10.06
CA LEU A 95 6.61 -5.71 10.39
C LEU A 95 7.47 -6.97 10.22
N VAL A 96 7.04 -8.11 10.73
CA VAL A 96 7.78 -9.39 10.63
C VAL A 96 8.01 -9.77 9.17
N LYS A 97 7.01 -9.58 8.30
CA LYS A 97 7.16 -9.81 6.85
C LYS A 97 8.24 -8.94 6.24
N LEU A 98 8.36 -7.67 6.65
CA LEU A 98 9.38 -6.75 6.15
C LEU A 98 10.78 -7.09 6.68
N ILE A 99 10.88 -7.52 7.94
CA ILE A 99 12.11 -8.05 8.54
C ILE A 99 12.59 -9.28 7.77
N ASN A 100 11.71 -10.26 7.55
CA ASN A 100 12.04 -11.49 6.84
C ASN A 100 12.44 -11.24 5.38
N LYS A 101 11.80 -10.27 4.72
CA LYS A 101 12.17 -9.82 3.37
C LYS A 101 13.47 -9.01 3.31
N ARG A 102 14.03 -8.61 4.46
CA ARG A 102 15.26 -7.81 4.58
C ARG A 102 15.22 -6.53 3.74
N CYS A 103 14.11 -5.81 3.79
CA CYS A 103 13.91 -4.62 2.96
C CYS A 103 13.65 -3.32 3.74
N LEU A 104 13.80 -3.30 5.07
CA LEU A 104 13.62 -2.06 5.85
C LEU A 104 14.85 -1.16 5.83
N PHE A 105 16.03 -1.75 6.05
CA PHE A 105 17.25 -1.02 6.40
C PHE A 105 18.29 -0.97 5.28
N THR A 106 17.86 -1.21 4.04
CA THR A 106 18.75 -1.25 2.87
C THR A 106 19.57 0.03 2.71
N TYR A 107 19.03 1.20 3.08
CA TYR A 107 19.73 2.49 3.04
C TYR A 107 20.96 2.58 3.95
N LEU A 108 21.09 1.70 4.94
CA LEU A 108 22.24 1.64 5.84
C LEU A 108 23.37 0.76 5.31
N ASP A 109 23.15 0.09 4.18
CA ASP A 109 24.13 -0.81 3.58
C ASP A 109 25.32 -0.02 3.03
N ALA A 110 26.50 -0.25 3.63
CA ALA A 110 27.74 0.42 3.28
C ALA A 110 28.21 0.19 1.82
N SER A 111 27.68 -0.84 1.15
CA SER A 111 28.02 -1.12 -0.25
C SER A 111 27.16 -0.33 -1.26
N LEU A 112 26.26 0.55 -0.80
CA LEU A 112 25.54 1.46 -1.68
C LEU A 112 26.48 2.58 -2.18
N THR A 113 26.43 2.86 -3.47
CA THR A 113 27.23 3.92 -4.11
C THR A 113 26.61 5.32 -3.96
N CYS A 114 25.42 5.42 -3.39
CA CYS A 114 24.71 6.68 -3.20
C CYS A 114 23.97 6.73 -1.86
N THR A 115 23.82 7.93 -1.32
CA THR A 115 23.02 8.19 -0.11
C THR A 115 21.55 7.95 -0.40
N CYS A 116 21.01 6.84 0.09
CA CYS A 116 19.61 6.50 -0.06
C CYS A 116 18.80 7.02 1.15
N PRO A 117 17.69 7.74 0.94
CA PRO A 117 16.85 8.17 2.05
C PRO A 117 16.05 7.00 2.63
N ALA A 118 15.80 7.03 3.95
CA ALA A 118 14.95 6.03 4.63
C ALA A 118 13.46 6.14 4.26
N THR A 119 13.02 7.33 3.82
CA THR A 119 11.64 7.64 3.48
C THR A 119 11.52 8.17 2.05
N ASN A 120 10.31 8.10 1.49
CA ASN A 120 10.00 8.63 0.16
C ASN A 120 9.36 10.03 0.21
N ASN A 121 9.58 10.80 1.28
CA ASN A 121 8.98 12.13 1.48
C ASN A 121 9.27 13.08 0.32
N ARG A 122 10.47 13.02 -0.28
CA ARG A 122 10.85 13.83 -1.45
C ARG A 122 9.95 13.55 -2.67
N ILE A 123 9.52 12.30 -2.85
CA ILE A 123 8.61 11.90 -3.93
C ILE A 123 7.17 12.24 -3.55
N GLU A 124 6.73 11.86 -2.35
CA GLU A 124 5.32 12.02 -1.95
C GLU A 124 4.92 13.48 -1.68
N GLY A 125 5.77 14.23 -0.98
CA GLY A 125 5.52 15.63 -0.63
C GLY A 125 5.97 16.61 -1.71
N GLY A 126 6.98 16.26 -2.49
CA GLY A 126 7.46 17.09 -3.61
C GLY A 126 6.61 16.89 -4.86
N VAL A 127 6.84 15.78 -5.56
CA VAL A 127 6.28 15.53 -6.89
C VAL A 127 4.81 15.11 -6.83
N ASN A 128 4.48 14.07 -6.06
CA ASN A 128 3.13 13.50 -6.05
C ASN A 128 2.11 14.47 -5.46
N ALA A 129 2.50 15.30 -4.49
CA ALA A 129 1.62 16.32 -3.93
C ALA A 129 1.21 17.34 -5.00
N GLN A 130 2.16 17.83 -5.82
CA GLN A 130 1.89 18.76 -6.91
C GLN A 130 0.97 18.15 -7.97
N LEU A 131 1.24 16.91 -8.40
CA LEU A 131 0.38 16.17 -9.32
C LEU A 131 -1.05 16.01 -8.77
N ARG A 132 -1.20 15.63 -7.50
CA ARG A 132 -2.51 15.52 -6.84
C ARG A 132 -3.20 16.87 -6.73
N THR A 133 -2.49 17.97 -6.50
CA THR A 133 -3.06 19.32 -6.47
C THR A 133 -3.57 19.73 -7.85
N MET A 134 -2.76 19.57 -8.90
CA MET A 134 -3.18 19.84 -10.28
C MET A 134 -4.47 19.08 -10.63
N LEU A 135 -4.51 17.77 -10.37
CA LEU A 135 -5.71 16.97 -10.63
C LEU A 135 -6.92 17.38 -9.78
N ARG A 136 -6.71 17.82 -8.54
CA ARG A 136 -7.78 18.33 -7.66
C ARG A 136 -8.32 19.69 -8.07
N ASN A 137 -7.52 20.52 -8.74
CA ASN A 137 -7.97 21.81 -9.26
C ASN A 137 -8.75 21.65 -10.57
N HIS A 138 -8.50 20.56 -11.30
CA HIS A 138 -9.13 20.25 -12.58
C HIS A 138 -10.00 18.98 -12.53
N ARG A 139 -10.89 18.88 -11.53
CA ARG A 139 -11.70 17.67 -11.30
C ARG A 139 -12.65 17.33 -12.45
N GLY A 140 -13.03 18.31 -13.27
CA GLY A 140 -13.92 18.14 -14.42
C GLY A 140 -13.26 17.53 -15.66
N MET A 141 -11.96 17.21 -15.62
CA MET A 141 -11.29 16.55 -16.74
C MET A 141 -11.67 15.08 -16.86
N SER A 142 -11.89 14.61 -18.09
CA SER A 142 -12.00 13.18 -18.40
C SER A 142 -10.72 12.43 -18.00
N ILE A 143 -10.81 11.11 -17.83
CA ILE A 143 -9.68 10.28 -17.39
C ILE A 143 -8.50 10.41 -18.36
N GLU A 144 -8.76 10.42 -19.67
CA GLU A 144 -7.74 10.57 -20.71
C GLU A 144 -7.02 11.92 -20.59
N ARG A 145 -7.79 13.00 -20.37
CA ARG A 145 -7.24 14.35 -20.19
C ARG A 145 -6.43 14.45 -18.90
N ARG A 146 -6.86 13.80 -17.83
CA ARG A 146 -6.11 13.74 -16.56
C ARG A 146 -4.76 13.04 -16.75
N ILE A 147 -4.73 11.93 -17.48
CA ILE A 147 -3.51 11.18 -17.77
C ILE A 147 -2.57 12.01 -18.65
N LYS A 148 -3.09 12.64 -19.71
CA LYS A 148 -2.30 13.55 -20.54
C LYS A 148 -1.72 14.71 -19.73
N ALA A 149 -2.51 15.30 -18.84
CA ALA A 149 -2.04 16.37 -17.95
C ALA A 149 -0.89 15.89 -17.06
N VAL A 150 -0.97 14.68 -16.51
CA VAL A 150 0.12 14.07 -15.72
C VAL A 150 1.37 13.86 -16.57
N PHE A 151 1.23 13.31 -17.78
CA PHE A 151 2.37 13.14 -18.69
C PHE A 151 3.04 14.47 -19.05
N TRP A 152 2.25 15.47 -19.45
CA TRP A 152 2.75 16.82 -19.74
C TRP A 152 3.45 17.43 -18.54
N TRP A 153 2.86 17.31 -17.35
CA TRP A 153 3.49 17.78 -16.12
C TRP A 153 4.85 17.12 -15.92
N CYS A 154 4.93 15.79 -16.07
CA CYS A 154 6.20 15.05 -15.93
C CYS A 154 7.25 15.48 -16.96
N TYR A 155 6.87 15.70 -18.22
CA TYR A 155 7.80 16.20 -19.24
C TYR A 155 8.32 17.58 -18.88
N MET A 156 7.43 18.52 -18.54
CA MET A 156 7.81 19.91 -18.23
C MET A 156 8.67 20.06 -16.98
N HIS A 157 8.57 19.12 -16.04
CA HIS A 157 9.37 19.11 -14.80
C HIS A 157 10.55 18.12 -14.85
N SER A 158 10.83 17.54 -16.03
CA SER A 158 12.03 16.73 -16.25
C SER A 158 13.26 17.64 -16.35
N PRO A 159 14.43 17.25 -15.80
CA PRO A 159 15.67 18.02 -15.95
C PRO A 159 16.09 18.25 -17.40
N ASN A 160 15.77 17.30 -18.28
CA ASN A 160 16.01 17.36 -19.72
C ASN A 160 14.72 16.95 -20.46
N PRO A 161 13.78 17.88 -20.68
CA PRO A 161 12.60 17.59 -21.47
C PRO A 161 12.97 17.36 -22.93
N LEU A 162 12.25 16.45 -23.60
CA LEU A 162 12.28 16.36 -25.06
C LEU A 162 11.75 17.66 -25.67
N SER A 163 12.06 17.91 -26.94
CA SER A 163 11.46 19.05 -27.63
C SER A 163 9.93 18.87 -27.73
N ASN A 164 9.19 19.97 -27.80
CA ASN A 164 7.72 19.91 -27.91
C ASN A 164 7.26 19.05 -29.11
N ALA A 165 7.99 19.09 -30.22
CA ALA A 165 7.71 18.30 -31.41
C ALA A 165 7.88 16.79 -31.15
N GLU A 166 8.88 16.39 -30.37
CA GLU A 166 9.12 14.99 -30.01
C GLU A 166 8.11 14.51 -28.95
N ILE A 167 7.79 15.35 -27.96
CA ILE A 167 6.77 15.03 -26.95
C ILE A 167 5.43 14.71 -27.62
N LEU A 168 5.03 15.51 -28.61
CA LEU A 168 3.78 15.27 -29.35
C LEU A 168 3.78 13.93 -30.09
N LYS A 169 4.93 13.43 -30.55
CA LYS A 169 5.05 12.11 -31.21
C LYS A 169 4.93 10.96 -30.23
N VAL A 170 5.45 11.11 -29.01
CA VAL A 170 5.45 10.03 -28.00
C VAL A 170 4.25 10.08 -27.04
N MET A 171 3.48 11.17 -27.07
CA MET A 171 2.33 11.33 -26.18
C MET A 171 1.24 10.29 -26.51
N PRO A 172 0.69 9.59 -25.50
CA PRO A 172 -0.38 8.65 -25.75
C PRO A 172 -1.63 9.39 -26.25
N THR A 173 -2.21 8.86 -27.33
CA THR A 173 -3.47 9.34 -27.89
C THR A 173 -4.64 8.95 -26.98
N ASN A 174 -5.78 9.65 -27.08
CA ASN A 174 -6.97 9.29 -26.30
C ASN A 174 -7.38 7.83 -26.57
N LYS A 175 -7.29 7.39 -27.83
CA LYS A 175 -7.55 6.01 -28.23
C LYS A 175 -6.61 5.05 -27.51
N SER A 176 -5.29 5.28 -27.56
CA SER A 176 -4.33 4.41 -26.87
C SER A 176 -4.55 4.35 -25.35
N ILE A 177 -4.95 5.48 -24.72
CA ILE A 177 -5.29 5.49 -23.29
C ILE A 177 -6.53 4.65 -23.04
N SER A 178 -7.58 4.83 -23.84
CA SER A 178 -8.82 4.04 -23.74
C SER A 178 -8.55 2.55 -23.92
N ASP A 179 -7.75 2.17 -24.92
CA ASP A 179 -7.38 0.79 -25.21
C ASP A 179 -6.63 0.14 -24.03
N ILE A 180 -5.69 0.87 -23.41
CA ILE A 180 -5.01 0.43 -22.18
C ILE A 180 -6.02 0.20 -21.05
N TYR A 181 -6.97 1.11 -20.85
CA TYR A 181 -8.02 0.95 -19.83
C TYR A 181 -8.89 -0.26 -20.09
N HIS A 182 -9.34 -0.47 -21.33
CA HIS A 182 -10.13 -1.65 -21.69
C HIS A 182 -9.33 -2.93 -21.45
N THR A 183 -8.06 -2.97 -21.85
CA THR A 183 -7.19 -4.13 -21.63
C THR A 183 -7.01 -4.44 -20.15
N ILE A 184 -6.74 -3.42 -19.32
CA ILE A 184 -6.60 -3.58 -17.87
C ILE A 184 -7.93 -4.01 -17.24
N HIS A 185 -9.05 -3.44 -17.68
CA HIS A 185 -10.37 -3.78 -17.17
C HIS A 185 -10.77 -5.22 -17.55
N GLU A 186 -10.53 -5.64 -18.78
CA GLU A 186 -10.74 -7.02 -19.24
C GLU A 186 -9.83 -7.99 -18.49
N GLN A 187 -8.55 -7.67 -18.31
CA GLN A 187 -7.65 -8.47 -17.47
C GLN A 187 -8.12 -8.54 -16.02
N SER A 188 -8.59 -7.44 -15.43
CA SER A 188 -9.13 -7.42 -14.08
C SER A 188 -10.43 -8.24 -13.97
N ARG A 189 -11.28 -8.22 -15.00
CA ARG A 189 -12.47 -9.10 -15.09
C ARG A 189 -12.08 -10.56 -15.24
N LEU A 190 -11.05 -10.85 -16.03
CA LEU A 190 -10.52 -12.20 -16.20
C LEU A 190 -9.92 -12.72 -14.88
N GLU A 191 -9.11 -11.92 -14.20
CA GLU A 191 -8.56 -12.22 -12.87
C GLU A 191 -9.66 -12.38 -11.81
N ALA A 192 -10.73 -11.60 -11.87
CA ALA A 192 -11.91 -11.77 -11.00
C ALA A 192 -12.81 -12.95 -11.39
N SER A 193 -12.73 -13.44 -12.64
CA SER A 193 -13.46 -14.63 -13.12
C SER A 193 -12.68 -15.94 -12.94
N ILE A 194 -11.39 -15.85 -12.61
CA ILE A 194 -10.58 -16.99 -12.20
C ILE A 194 -10.79 -17.17 -10.69
N PRO A 195 -11.42 -18.26 -10.23
CA PRO A 195 -11.66 -18.45 -8.81
C PRO A 195 -10.33 -18.50 -8.05
N THR A 196 -10.14 -17.55 -7.15
CA THR A 196 -9.09 -17.55 -6.15
C THR A 196 -9.55 -18.30 -4.90
N LEU A 197 -8.61 -18.86 -4.14
CA LEU A 197 -8.91 -19.53 -2.87
C LEU A 197 -9.50 -18.50 -1.88
N GLY A 198 -10.82 -18.42 -1.84
CA GLY A 198 -11.58 -17.34 -1.21
C GLY A 198 -12.91 -17.00 -1.90
N ASP A 199 -13.10 -17.40 -3.16
CA ASP A 199 -14.34 -17.20 -3.93
C ASP A 199 -15.42 -18.24 -3.62
N ALA A 200 -15.54 -18.64 -2.34
CA ALA A 200 -16.65 -19.48 -1.88
C ALA A 200 -17.95 -18.66 -1.84
N ILE A 201 -19.05 -19.31 -2.21
CA ILE A 201 -20.43 -18.81 -2.26
C ILE A 201 -20.70 -17.80 -1.13
N VAL A 202 -21.07 -16.57 -1.50
CA VAL A 202 -21.43 -15.52 -0.56
C VAL A 202 -22.91 -15.67 -0.22
N TRP A 203 -23.25 -15.49 1.06
CA TRP A 203 -24.59 -15.68 1.61
C TRP A 203 -25.71 -14.89 0.88
N SER A 204 -25.36 -13.83 0.15
CA SER A 204 -26.28 -13.07 -0.72
C SER A 204 -26.81 -13.85 -1.92
N ASP A 205 -26.10 -14.90 -2.38
CA ASP A 205 -26.45 -15.66 -3.58
C ASP A 205 -27.56 -16.71 -3.32
N LEU A 206 -27.93 -16.93 -2.05
CA LEU A 206 -28.97 -17.87 -1.63
C LEU A 206 -30.36 -17.22 -1.48
N HIS A 207 -30.48 -15.91 -1.64
CA HIS A 207 -31.76 -15.20 -1.52
C HIS A 207 -32.14 -14.52 -2.84
N ASN A 208 -32.98 -15.20 -3.62
CA ASN A 208 -33.75 -14.59 -4.69
C ASN A 208 -34.69 -13.52 -4.08
N TYR A 209 -34.35 -12.24 -4.20
CA TYR A 209 -35.35 -11.20 -4.09
C TYR A 209 -36.19 -11.21 -5.37
N ASP A 210 -37.48 -11.43 -5.15
CA ASP A 210 -38.51 -11.58 -6.18
C ASP A 210 -38.50 -10.38 -7.14
N ARG A 211 -38.42 -10.68 -8.45
CA ARG A 211 -38.36 -9.70 -9.54
C ARG A 211 -39.76 -9.21 -9.92
N LEU A 212 -40.58 -8.77 -8.96
CA LEU A 212 -41.88 -8.18 -9.26
C LEU A 212 -42.27 -7.14 -8.22
N PHE A 213 -41.76 -5.92 -8.37
CA PHE A 213 -42.48 -4.72 -7.94
C PHE A 213 -42.19 -3.58 -8.93
N THR A 214 -42.96 -3.57 -10.01
CA THR A 214 -43.34 -2.33 -10.68
C THR A 214 -44.14 -1.50 -9.69
N ASN A 215 -43.74 -0.25 -9.44
CA ASN A 215 -44.65 0.81 -9.07
C ASN A 215 -44.15 2.11 -9.72
N LEU A 216 -44.79 2.44 -10.85
CA LEU A 216 -45.08 3.83 -11.20
C LEU A 216 -45.75 4.47 -9.98
N TRP A 217 -45.24 5.61 -9.53
CA TRP A 217 -46.06 6.73 -9.03
C TRP A 217 -45.23 8.00 -9.23
N ASP A 218 -45.70 8.81 -10.19
CA ASP A 218 -45.48 10.25 -10.50
C ASP A 218 -44.17 10.96 -10.09
#